data_AF-A0A2V2WJW5-F1
#
_entry.id   AF-A0A2V2WJW5-F1
#
_cell.length_a   1.000
_cell.length_b   1.000
_cell.length_c   1.000
_cell.angle_alpha   90.00
_cell.angle_beta   90.00
_cell.angle_gamma   90.00
#
_symmetry.space_group_name_H-M   'P 1'
#
loop_
_entity.id
_entity.type
_entity.pdbx_description
1 polymer ?
#
loop_
_entity_poly.entity_id
_entity_poly.type
_entity_poly.pdbx_seq_one_letter_code
_entity_poly.pdbx_strand_id
1 'polypeptide(L)'
;MRQVLNVIDPSGVRVSQYIVRHRDWFTQDNYYEKNILWLKRPLEDTLIVENRPLSVRSCNANAILVDDFIRGEYMDNGQDYPPKDHAMRTLKEIIQDLEESGRSVQEYLADAKHRNKDIKEIPCHLAFRQLPDELARGVFYFIGGKYRPGADMRGRG
;
A
#
# COMPACT_ATOMS: atom_id res chain seq x y z
N MET A 1 -8.19 -10.03 15.49
CA MET A 1 -6.73 -9.79 15.39
C MET A 1 -5.90 -10.96 15.90
N ARG A 2 -6.07 -11.43 17.15
CA ARG A 2 -5.32 -12.58 17.69
C ARG A 2 -5.36 -13.84 16.81
N GLN A 3 -6.54 -14.19 16.27
CA GLN A 3 -6.68 -15.33 15.35
C GLN A 3 -5.85 -15.18 14.06
N VAL A 4 -5.70 -13.96 13.53
CA VAL A 4 -4.91 -13.71 12.31
C VAL A 4 -3.42 -13.81 12.63
N LEU A 5 -2.97 -13.20 13.73
CA LEU A 5 -1.57 -13.25 14.17
C LEU A 5 -1.10 -14.68 14.43
N ASN A 6 -1.95 -15.53 15.00
CA ASN A 6 -1.63 -16.96 15.19
C ASN A 6 -1.38 -17.71 13.88
N VAL A 7 -1.87 -17.21 12.74
CA VAL A 7 -1.65 -17.80 11.42
C VAL A 7 -0.42 -17.19 10.74
N ILE A 8 -0.30 -15.86 10.74
CA ILE A 8 0.74 -15.16 9.95
C ILE A 8 2.07 -14.97 10.70
N ASP A 9 2.04 -14.99 12.03
CA ASP A 9 3.22 -14.88 12.88
C ASP A 9 3.08 -15.77 14.14
N PRO A 10 3.02 -17.10 13.96
CA PRO A 10 2.75 -18.04 15.06
C PRO A 10 3.82 -18.00 16.16
N SER A 11 5.04 -17.58 15.83
CA SER A 11 6.15 -17.43 16.79
C SER A 11 6.20 -16.05 17.45
N GLY A 12 5.43 -15.06 16.98
CA GLY A 12 5.46 -13.68 17.47
C GLY A 12 6.77 -12.94 17.19
N VAL A 13 7.54 -13.36 16.19
CA VAL A 13 8.88 -12.80 15.89
C VAL A 13 8.81 -11.72 14.80
N ARG A 14 7.80 -11.76 13.94
CA ARG A 14 7.68 -10.88 12.76
C ARG A 14 6.95 -9.58 13.07
N VAL A 15 5.95 -9.63 13.95
CA VAL A 15 5.10 -8.49 14.29
C VAL A 15 5.45 -7.97 15.68
N SER A 16 6.17 -6.85 15.73
CA SER A 16 6.57 -6.21 17.00
C SER A 16 5.40 -5.52 17.70
N GLN A 17 4.46 -4.94 16.95
CA GLN A 17 3.28 -4.25 17.44
C GLN A 17 2.12 -4.41 16.44
N TYR A 18 0.88 -4.45 16.94
CA TYR A 18 -0.30 -4.41 16.10
C TYR A 18 -1.27 -3.35 16.61
N ILE A 19 -1.85 -2.60 15.68
CA ILE A 19 -2.83 -1.57 15.95
C ILE A 19 -4.12 -2.00 15.25
N VAL A 20 -5.22 -1.98 16.00
CA VAL A 20 -6.56 -2.25 15.46
C VAL A 20 -7.33 -0.96 15.28
N ARG A 21 -8.31 -0.99 14.38
CA ARG A 21 -9.24 0.12 14.18
C ARG A 21 -9.83 0.58 15.52
N HIS A 22 -9.57 1.82 15.87
CA HIS A 22 -10.15 2.49 17.04
C HIS A 22 -10.82 3.79 16.60
N ARG A 23 -11.78 4.28 17.38
CA ARG A 23 -12.52 5.52 17.06
C ARG A 23 -11.62 6.75 16.94
N ASP A 24 -10.47 6.74 17.61
CA ASP A 24 -9.52 7.86 17.61
C ASP A 24 -8.75 7.98 16.28
N TRP A 25 -8.88 7.00 15.39
CA TRP A 25 -8.28 7.00 14.04
C TRP A 25 -9.24 7.58 12.99
N PHE A 26 -10.39 8.08 13.43
CA PHE A 26 -11.35 8.80 12.58
C PHE A 26 -11.07 10.29 12.68
N THR A 27 -10.89 10.91 11.53
CA THR A 27 -10.84 12.35 11.38
C THR A 27 -12.24 12.96 11.46
N GLN A 28 -12.32 14.28 11.61
CA GLN A 28 -13.60 15.02 11.75
C GLN A 28 -14.52 14.88 10.52
N ASP A 29 -13.96 14.53 9.37
CA ASP A 29 -14.66 14.20 8.12
C ASP A 29 -15.19 12.75 8.08
N ASN A 30 -15.12 12.01 9.18
CA ASN A 30 -15.50 10.60 9.34
C ASN A 30 -14.71 9.59 8.50
N TYR A 31 -13.57 9.98 7.93
CA TYR A 31 -12.68 9.04 7.25
C TYR A 31 -11.71 8.37 8.23
N TYR A 32 -11.43 7.10 7.99
CA TYR A 32 -10.43 6.35 8.75
C TYR A 32 -9.04 6.63 8.19
N GLU A 33 -8.17 7.21 9.01
CA GLU A 33 -6.81 7.59 8.65
C GLU A 33 -5.77 6.78 9.44
N LYS A 34 -4.79 6.24 8.73
CA LYS A 34 -3.57 5.65 9.26
C LYS A 34 -2.45 6.67 9.12
N ASN A 35 -2.36 7.59 10.08
CA ASN A 35 -1.33 8.63 10.04
C ASN A 35 -0.04 8.12 10.69
N ILE A 36 1.02 8.06 9.89
CA ILE A 36 2.36 7.60 10.31
C ILE A 36 2.95 8.42 11.47
N LEU A 37 2.59 9.70 11.59
CA LEU A 37 3.07 10.59 12.64
C LEU A 37 2.65 10.13 14.04
N TRP A 38 1.57 9.36 14.14
CA TRP A 38 1.09 8.81 15.41
C TRP A 38 1.91 7.62 15.91
N LEU A 39 2.72 7.00 15.04
CA LEU A 39 3.56 5.85 15.39
C LEU A 39 4.80 6.24 16.19
N LYS A 40 5.14 7.54 16.25
CA LYS A 40 6.37 8.05 16.88
C LYS A 40 7.61 7.29 16.37
N ARG A 41 7.64 7.06 15.06
CA ARG A 41 8.78 6.51 14.32
C ARG A 41 9.32 7.59 13.38
N PRO A 42 10.62 7.54 13.05
CA PRO A 42 11.18 8.44 12.05
C PRO A 42 10.44 8.32 10.72
N LEU A 43 10.29 9.42 9.97
CA LEU A 43 9.59 9.36 8.68
C LEU A 43 10.50 8.80 7.60
N GLU A 44 11.79 9.01 7.75
CA GLU A 44 12.84 8.58 6.84
C GLU A 44 12.94 7.06 6.73
N ASP A 45 12.52 6.30 7.74
CA ASP A 45 12.63 4.84 7.82
C ASP A 45 11.28 4.10 7.84
N THR A 46 10.16 4.83 7.80
CA THR A 46 8.84 4.21 7.94
C THR A 46 8.08 4.19 6.61
N LEU A 47 7.71 2.99 6.17
CA LEU A 47 6.92 2.71 4.98
C LEU A 47 5.56 2.12 5.38
N ILE A 48 4.47 2.61 4.79
CA ILE A 48 3.11 2.07 4.93
C ILE A 48 2.73 1.32 3.66
N VAL A 49 2.17 0.11 3.81
CA VAL A 49 1.53 -0.64 2.74
C VAL A 49 0.03 -0.67 3.01
N GLU A 50 -0.76 -0.21 2.04
CA GLU A 50 -2.20 0.02 2.21
C GLU A 50 -2.97 -0.32 0.93
N ASN A 51 -4.23 -0.72 1.01
CA ASN A 51 -5.08 -0.96 -0.16
C ASN A 51 -6.07 0.18 -0.45
N ARG A 52 -6.25 1.10 0.51
CA ARG A 52 -7.16 2.23 0.42
C ARG A 52 -6.42 3.58 0.43
N PRO A 53 -6.35 4.31 -0.71
CA PRO A 53 -5.68 5.61 -0.79
C PRO A 53 -6.11 6.61 0.28
N LEU A 54 -7.42 6.71 0.56
CA LEU A 54 -7.97 7.65 1.54
C LEU A 54 -7.42 7.45 2.96
N SER A 55 -7.01 6.22 3.29
CA SER A 55 -6.49 5.88 4.60
C SER A 55 -5.07 6.38 4.85
N VAL A 56 -4.33 6.75 3.80
CA VAL A 56 -2.94 7.24 3.91
C VAL A 56 -2.77 8.65 3.35
N ARG A 57 -3.87 9.39 3.22
CA ARG A 57 -3.91 10.69 2.52
C ARG A 57 -2.95 11.75 3.06
N SER A 58 -2.67 11.74 4.36
CA SER A 58 -1.77 12.70 5.01
C SER A 58 -0.32 12.22 5.10
N CYS A 59 -0.01 11.01 4.60
CA CYS A 59 1.34 10.42 4.63
C CYS A 59 1.65 9.67 3.32
N ASN A 60 1.14 10.17 2.21
CA ASN A 60 1.27 9.54 0.89
C ASN A 60 2.74 9.40 0.43
N ALA A 61 3.62 10.32 0.85
CA ALA A 61 5.06 10.23 0.58
C ALA A 61 5.76 9.03 1.26
N ASN A 62 5.06 8.35 2.17
CA ASN A 62 5.52 7.18 2.90
C ASN A 62 4.66 5.94 2.61
N ALA A 63 3.80 5.98 1.59
CA ALA A 63 2.81 4.93 1.36
C ALA A 63 2.93 4.28 -0.02
N ILE A 64 2.82 2.96 -0.04
CA ILE A 64 2.62 2.14 -1.24
C ILE A 64 1.24 1.51 -1.16
N LEU A 65 0.48 1.68 -2.24
CA LEU A 65 -0.78 1.05 -2.48
C LEU A 65 -0.66 -0.35 -3.08
N VAL A 66 -1.49 -1.26 -2.61
CA VAL A 66 -1.62 -2.62 -3.13
C VAL A 66 -3.08 -2.94 -3.43
N ASP A 67 -3.31 -3.88 -4.34
CA ASP A 67 -4.66 -4.39 -4.59
C ASP A 67 -5.26 -5.10 -3.39
N ASP A 68 -6.59 -5.14 -3.35
CA ASP A 68 -7.30 -6.10 -2.52
C ASP A 68 -6.93 -7.53 -2.93
N PHE A 69 -6.59 -8.35 -1.94
CA PHE A 69 -6.53 -9.81 -2.10
C PHE A 69 -7.94 -10.40 -1.93
N ILE A 70 -8.61 -10.66 -3.05
CA ILE A 70 -10.00 -11.15 -3.06
C ILE A 70 -10.02 -12.67 -3.30
N ARG A 71 -9.94 -13.46 -2.22
CA ARG A 71 -9.85 -14.93 -2.28
C ARG A 71 -10.96 -15.59 -3.13
N GLY A 72 -12.18 -15.05 -3.09
CA GLY A 72 -13.35 -15.62 -3.79
C GLY A 72 -13.21 -15.65 -5.31
N GLU A 73 -12.47 -14.71 -5.91
CA GLU A 73 -12.29 -14.65 -7.37
C GLU A 73 -11.45 -15.81 -7.94
N TYR A 74 -10.70 -16.50 -7.09
CA TYR A 74 -9.75 -17.53 -7.51
C TYR A 74 -10.21 -18.95 -7.14
N MET A 75 -11.03 -19.06 -6.07
CA MET A 75 -11.59 -20.35 -5.64
C MET A 75 -12.50 -20.99 -6.70
N ASP A 76 -13.27 -20.18 -7.43
CA ASP A 76 -14.18 -20.67 -8.48
C ASP A 76 -13.42 -21.38 -9.62
N ASN A 77 -12.12 -21.09 -9.77
CA ASN A 77 -11.23 -21.69 -10.76
C ASN A 77 -10.30 -22.77 -10.17
N GLY A 78 -10.55 -23.20 -8.92
CA GLY A 78 -9.72 -24.18 -8.22
C GLY A 78 -8.32 -23.67 -7.84
N GLN A 79 -8.12 -22.35 -7.79
CA GLN A 79 -6.86 -21.73 -7.39
C GLN A 79 -7.00 -21.07 -6.01
N ASP A 80 -6.03 -21.29 -5.13
CA ASP A 80 -6.01 -20.66 -3.80
C ASP A 80 -5.45 -19.23 -3.81
N TYR A 81 -4.86 -18.81 -4.94
CA TYR A 81 -4.20 -17.50 -5.10
C TYR A 81 -4.28 -17.00 -6.56
N PRO A 82 -4.18 -15.68 -6.81
CA PRO A 82 -4.12 -15.14 -8.15
C PRO A 82 -2.86 -15.65 -8.87
N PRO A 83 -2.96 -16.16 -10.11
CA PRO A 83 -1.82 -16.78 -10.81
C PRO A 83 -0.69 -15.79 -11.15
N LYS A 84 -0.91 -14.49 -10.94
CA LYS A 84 0.06 -13.41 -11.13
C LYS A 84 0.20 -12.53 -9.89
N ASP A 85 -0.10 -13.03 -8.69
CA ASP A 85 0.16 -12.25 -7.47
C ASP A 85 1.68 -12.19 -7.21
N HIS A 86 2.22 -10.99 -7.28
CA HIS A 86 3.62 -10.70 -7.00
C HIS A 86 3.77 -9.61 -5.93
N ALA A 87 2.69 -9.21 -5.25
CA ALA A 87 2.71 -8.07 -4.32
C ALA A 87 3.77 -8.24 -3.23
N MET A 88 3.80 -9.41 -2.57
CA MET A 88 4.81 -9.68 -1.52
C MET A 88 6.24 -9.76 -2.06
N ARG A 89 6.44 -10.20 -3.31
CA ARG A 89 7.77 -10.23 -3.95
C ARG A 89 8.24 -8.81 -4.25
N THR A 90 7.38 -7.99 -4.85
CA THR A 90 7.66 -6.58 -5.12
C THR A 90 7.94 -5.82 -3.83
N LEU A 91 7.15 -6.04 -2.77
CA LEU A 91 7.40 -5.42 -1.46
C LEU A 91 8.76 -5.82 -0.89
N LYS A 92 9.16 -7.08 -1.01
CA LYS A 92 10.49 -7.54 -0.59
C LYS A 92 11.60 -6.81 -1.35
N GLU A 93 11.49 -6.71 -2.68
CA GLU A 93 12.46 -6.01 -3.52
C GLU A 93 12.56 -4.53 -3.15
N ILE A 94 11.43 -3.88 -2.88
CA ILE A 94 11.39 -2.47 -2.46
C ILE A 94 12.09 -2.25 -1.12
N ILE A 95 11.82 -3.11 -0.13
CA ILE A 95 12.49 -3.04 1.17
C ILE A 95 13.99 -3.24 1.00
N GLN A 96 14.39 -4.20 0.17
CA GLN A 96 15.80 -4.45 -0.12
C GLN A 96 16.46 -3.24 -0.80
N ASP A 97 15.82 -2.63 -1.81
CA ASP A 97 16.34 -1.43 -2.46
C ASP A 97 16.49 -0.25 -1.47
N LEU A 98 15.54 -0.09 -0.55
CA LEU A 98 15.59 0.93 0.51
C LEU A 98 16.80 0.70 1.44
N GLU A 99 16.99 -0.54 1.89
CA GLU A 99 18.12 -0.93 2.74
C GLU A 99 19.47 -0.73 2.02
N GLU A 100 19.59 -1.15 0.76
CA GLU A 100 20.82 -1.07 -0.02
C GLU A 100 21.16 0.36 -0.46
N SER A 101 20.16 1.18 -0.75
CA SER A 101 20.37 2.56 -1.19
C SER A 101 20.72 3.53 -0.06
N GLY A 102 20.34 3.21 1.18
CA GLY A 102 20.53 4.07 2.36
C GLY A 102 19.76 5.40 2.29
N ARG A 103 18.81 5.51 1.36
CA ARG A 103 17.97 6.70 1.17
C ARG A 103 16.81 6.68 2.15
N SER A 104 16.27 7.86 2.45
CA SER A 104 14.98 7.90 3.13
C SER A 104 13.88 7.27 2.26
N VAL A 105 12.83 6.72 2.89
CA VAL A 105 11.64 6.20 2.21
C VAL A 105 11.09 7.19 1.19
N GLN A 106 11.01 8.46 1.58
CA GLN A 106 10.44 9.53 0.77
C GLN A 106 11.31 9.82 -0.46
N GLU A 107 12.63 9.88 -0.30
CA GLU A 107 13.57 10.09 -1.41
C GLU A 107 13.58 8.93 -2.39
N TYR A 108 13.54 7.69 -1.90
CA TYR A 108 13.45 6.50 -2.75
C TYR A 108 12.13 6.51 -3.53
N LEU A 109 10.99 6.70 -2.85
CA LEU A 109 9.68 6.70 -3.51
C LEU A 109 9.53 7.86 -4.51
N ALA A 110 10.15 9.01 -4.27
CA ALA A 110 10.14 10.13 -5.21
C ALA A 110 11.00 9.90 -6.47
N ASP A 111 12.01 9.01 -6.39
CA ASP A 111 12.94 8.78 -7.50
C ASP A 111 12.43 7.76 -8.50
N ALA A 112 11.58 8.22 -9.40
CA ALA A 112 11.01 7.41 -10.48
C ALA A 112 12.05 6.73 -11.39
N LYS A 113 13.29 7.22 -11.41
CA LYS A 113 14.36 6.65 -12.26
C LYS A 113 14.99 5.41 -11.64
N HIS A 114 15.13 5.40 -10.31
CA HIS A 114 15.87 4.36 -9.60
C HIS A 114 15.01 3.48 -8.68
N ARG A 115 13.80 3.91 -8.30
CA ARG A 115 12.88 3.08 -7.51
C ARG A 115 12.39 1.87 -8.31
N ASN A 116 11.89 0.86 -7.60
CA ASN A 116 11.35 -0.35 -8.21
C ASN A 116 10.29 0.01 -9.27
N LYS A 117 10.46 -0.50 -10.49
CA LYS A 117 9.66 -0.10 -11.66
C LYS A 117 8.21 -0.57 -11.60
N ASP A 118 7.91 -1.53 -10.73
CA ASP A 118 6.54 -2.01 -10.52
C ASP A 118 5.75 -1.09 -9.56
N ILE A 119 6.41 -0.10 -8.94
CA ILE A 119 5.79 1.03 -8.25
C ILE A 119 5.25 2.03 -9.29
N LYS A 120 3.93 2.16 -9.38
CA LYS A 120 3.20 3.04 -10.32
C LYS A 120 2.53 4.19 -9.62
N GLU A 121 2.58 5.39 -10.17
CA GLU A 121 1.88 6.54 -9.59
C GLU A 121 0.35 6.50 -9.85
N ILE A 122 -0.48 6.62 -8.81
CA ILE A 122 -1.85 7.11 -8.91
C ILE A 122 -1.84 8.61 -8.60
N PRO A 123 -2.30 9.44 -9.53
CA PRO A 123 -2.68 10.80 -9.22
C PRO A 123 -3.80 10.82 -8.18
N CYS A 124 -3.64 11.62 -7.12
CA CYS A 124 -4.65 11.80 -6.08
C CYS A 124 -6.05 12.07 -6.62
N HIS A 125 -6.22 12.92 -7.63
CA HIS A 125 -7.54 13.24 -8.18
C HIS A 125 -8.34 12.02 -8.70
N LEU A 126 -7.69 10.90 -9.02
CA LEU A 126 -8.38 9.65 -9.41
C LEU A 126 -8.84 8.81 -8.19
N ALA A 127 -8.15 8.94 -7.06
CA ALA A 127 -8.49 8.25 -5.81
C ALA A 127 -9.54 8.99 -4.97
N PHE A 128 -9.60 10.31 -5.08
CA PHE A 128 -10.52 11.17 -4.35
C PHE A 128 -11.57 11.74 -5.30
N ARG A 129 -12.55 10.94 -5.75
CA ARG A 129 -13.71 11.46 -6.50
C ARG A 129 -14.63 12.38 -5.66
N GLN A 130 -14.24 12.73 -4.43
CA GLN A 130 -15.09 13.41 -3.44
C GLN A 130 -14.38 14.50 -2.61
N LEU A 131 -13.12 14.87 -2.90
CA LEU A 131 -12.46 16.01 -2.22
C LEU A 131 -12.32 17.23 -3.16
N PRO A 132 -12.32 18.46 -2.61
CA PRO A 132 -12.06 19.67 -3.39
C PRO A 132 -10.70 19.59 -4.12
N ASP A 133 -10.67 20.05 -5.37
CA ASP A 133 -9.48 20.03 -6.26
C ASP A 133 -8.20 20.61 -5.65
N GLU A 134 -8.35 21.50 -4.67
CA GLU A 134 -7.26 22.18 -3.95
C GLU A 134 -6.45 21.24 -3.05
N LEU A 135 -7.07 20.17 -2.51
CA LEU A 135 -6.38 19.13 -1.74
C LEU A 135 -5.74 18.06 -2.64
N ALA A 136 -6.14 18.00 -3.92
CA ALA A 136 -5.74 16.95 -4.85
C ALA A 136 -4.49 17.26 -5.69
N ARG A 137 -4.00 18.50 -5.66
CA ARG A 137 -2.83 18.93 -6.44
C ARG A 137 -1.53 18.47 -5.79
N GLY A 138 -0.72 17.71 -6.54
CA GLY A 138 0.66 17.35 -6.18
C GLY A 138 0.82 16.09 -5.32
N VAL A 139 -0.27 15.39 -5.02
CA VAL A 139 -0.27 14.18 -4.18
C VAL A 139 -0.28 12.95 -5.08
N PHE A 140 0.77 12.14 -5.00
CA PHE A 140 0.87 10.85 -5.69
C PHE A 140 0.73 9.72 -4.68
N TYR A 141 0.05 8.66 -5.08
CA TYR A 141 0.06 7.36 -4.41
C TYR A 141 0.79 6.38 -5.29
N PHE A 142 1.28 5.27 -4.73
CA PHE A 142 2.12 4.35 -5.50
C PHE A 142 1.55 2.94 -5.53
N ILE A 143 0.99 2.45 -6.63
CA ILE A 143 0.47 1.09 -6.75
C ILE A 143 1.57 0.09 -7.14
N GLY A 144 1.58 -1.11 -6.55
CA GLY A 144 2.19 -2.30 -7.15
C GLY A 144 1.64 -2.68 -8.55
N GLY A 145 2.33 -3.58 -9.25
CA GLY A 145 2.19 -3.80 -10.71
C GLY A 145 0.84 -4.24 -11.28
N LYS A 146 -0.17 -4.58 -10.46
CA LYS A 146 -1.43 -5.20 -10.88
C LYS A 146 -2.49 -4.24 -11.43
N TYR A 147 -2.39 -2.92 -11.21
CA TYR A 147 -3.27 -1.90 -11.86
C TYR A 147 -2.70 -1.32 -13.17
N ARG A 148 -2.15 -2.16 -14.07
CA ARG A 148 -1.86 -1.73 -15.46
C ARG A 148 -3.19 -1.45 -16.19
N PRO A 149 -3.45 -0.23 -16.71
CA PRO A 149 -4.51 -0.05 -17.70
C PRO A 149 -4.13 -0.90 -18.92
N GLY A 150 -4.89 -1.97 -19.19
CA GLY A 150 -4.65 -2.89 -20.32
C GLY A 150 -4.29 -4.33 -19.96
N ALA A 151 -4.32 -4.74 -18.68
CA ALA A 151 -4.06 -6.13 -18.29
C ALA A 151 -5.27 -7.09 -18.46
N ASP A 152 -6.45 -6.59 -18.86
CA ASP A 152 -7.63 -7.45 -19.04
C ASP A 152 -8.52 -6.95 -20.20
N MET A 153 -8.11 -7.24 -21.44
CA MET A 153 -8.96 -7.13 -22.65
C MET A 153 -8.40 -7.92 -23.85
N ARG A 154 -7.78 -9.09 -23.62
CA ARG A 154 -7.52 -10.07 -24.69
C ARG A 154 -7.64 -11.49 -24.14
N GLY A 155 -8.83 -12.07 -24.29
CA GLY A 155 -9.11 -13.44 -23.88
C GLY A 155 -10.58 -13.87 -23.99
N ARG A 156 -11.32 -13.36 -24.96
CA ARG A 156 -12.53 -14.01 -25.49
C ARG A 156 -12.52 -13.86 -27.01
N GLY A 157 -12.35 -14.99 -27.68
CA GLY A 157 -12.17 -15.15 -29.12
C GLY A 157 -11.55 -16.51 -29.35
#